data_AF-A0A1X7VJH2-F1
#
_entry.id   AF-A0A1X7VJH2-F1
#
_cell.length_a   1.000
_cell.length_b   1.000
_cell.length_c   1.000
_cell.angle_alpha   90.00
_cell.angle_beta   90.00
_cell.angle_gamma   90.00
#
_symmetry.space_group_name_H-M   'P 1'
#
loop_
_entity.id
_entity.type
_entity.pdbx_description
1 polymer ?
#
loop_
_entity_poly.entity_id
_entity_poly.type
_entity_poly.pdbx_seq_one_letter_code
_entity_poly.pdbx_strand_id
1 'polypeptide(L)'
;VLSQIVATALRTYLKEESEETEKYIEMFDKIFDCLNVTNYTCYTKRKYFQSPYRWNNDLRINWMQSEFLPWLKNWEDQVKSKEDLKVREKNNLIKSQETLLGIRIT
;
A
#
# COMPACT_ATOMS: atom_id res chain seq x y z
N VAL A 1 8.43 -3.37 -9.80
CA VAL A 1 7.77 -2.09 -10.15
C VAL A 1 7.33 -1.38 -8.88
N LEU A 2 6.50 -2.00 -8.03
CA LEU A 2 6.19 -1.49 -6.70
C LEU A 2 7.19 -2.07 -5.69
N SER A 3 8.26 -1.34 -5.38
CA SER A 3 9.24 -1.77 -4.38
C SER A 3 9.86 -0.60 -3.64
N GLN A 4 10.33 -0.84 -2.42
CA GLN A 4 11.01 0.16 -1.59
C GLN A 4 12.16 0.87 -2.32
N ILE A 5 12.89 0.15 -3.20
CA ILE A 5 14.00 0.73 -3.98
C ILE A 5 13.47 1.76 -4.98
N VAL A 6 12.35 1.47 -5.64
CA VAL A 6 11.73 2.40 -6.60
C VAL A 6 11.19 3.63 -5.87
N ALA A 7 10.53 3.46 -4.72
CA ALA A 7 10.11 4.58 -3.88
C ALA A 7 11.30 5.47 -3.49
N THR A 8 12.40 4.86 -3.02
CA THR A 8 13.62 5.58 -2.66
C THR A 8 14.21 6.34 -3.85
N ALA A 9 14.21 5.72 -5.03
CA ALA A 9 14.70 6.37 -6.25
C ALA A 9 13.83 7.59 -6.62
N LEU A 10 12.50 7.46 -6.59
CA LEU A 10 11.59 8.57 -6.84
C LEU A 10 11.84 9.74 -5.88
N ARG A 11 11.91 9.45 -4.57
CA ARG A 11 12.24 10.43 -3.54
C ARG A 11 13.54 11.18 -3.84
N THR A 12 14.55 10.45 -4.31
CA THR A 12 15.89 11.00 -4.56
C THR A 12 15.92 11.87 -5.81
N TYR A 13 15.26 11.44 -6.90
CA TYR A 13 15.39 12.08 -8.21
C TYR A 13 14.28 13.09 -8.53
N LEU A 14 13.07 12.91 -8.01
CA LEU A 14 11.90 13.71 -8.33
C LEU A 14 11.36 14.53 -7.13
N LYS A 15 11.81 14.24 -5.91
CA LYS A 15 11.47 14.97 -4.68
C LYS A 15 9.94 15.21 -4.55
N GLU A 16 9.51 16.45 -4.34
CA GLU A 16 8.13 16.85 -4.04
C GLU A 16 7.12 16.39 -5.09
N GLU A 17 7.48 16.38 -6.38
CA GLU A 17 6.57 15.94 -7.45
C GLU A 17 6.19 14.45 -7.36
N SER A 18 6.97 13.67 -6.61
CA SER A 18 6.80 12.22 -6.51
C SER A 18 6.27 11.72 -5.17
N GLU A 19 6.00 12.61 -4.21
CA GLU A 19 5.66 12.22 -2.83
C GLU A 19 4.46 11.25 -2.76
N GLU A 20 3.36 11.57 -3.46
CA GLU A 20 2.17 10.71 -3.48
C GLU A 20 2.40 9.40 -4.22
N THR A 21 3.24 9.41 -5.26
CA THR A 21 3.57 8.20 -6.03
C THR A 21 4.48 7.27 -5.24
N GLU A 22 5.45 7.84 -4.55
CA GLU A 22 6.34 7.15 -3.62
C GLU A 22 5.51 6.51 -2.50
N LYS A 23 4.64 7.28 -1.86
CA LYS A 23 3.77 6.79 -0.79
C LYS A 23 2.88 5.64 -1.26
N TYR A 24 2.29 5.74 -2.45
CA TYR A 24 1.56 4.65 -3.07
C TYR A 24 2.44 3.39 -3.21
N ILE A 25 3.66 3.55 -3.73
CA ILE A 25 4.58 2.42 -3.93
C ILE A 25 4.97 1.78 -2.60
N GLU A 26 5.25 2.56 -1.56
CA GLU A 26 5.59 2.03 -0.24
C GLU A 26 4.43 1.30 0.43
N MET A 27 3.22 1.86 0.37
CA MET A 27 2.02 1.23 0.92
C MET A 27 1.77 -0.14 0.28
N PHE A 28 1.90 -0.22 -1.05
CA PHE A 28 1.71 -1.48 -1.77
C PHE A 28 2.89 -2.46 -1.65
N ASP A 29 4.14 -2.00 -1.56
CA ASP A 29 5.26 -2.91 -1.29
C ASP A 29 5.09 -3.58 0.10
N LYS A 30 4.69 -2.81 1.12
CA LYS A 30 4.44 -3.32 2.47
C LYS A 30 3.26 -4.29 2.53
N ILE A 31 2.15 -4.03 1.84
CA ILE A 31 1.00 -4.97 1.83
C ILE A 31 1.37 -6.28 1.12
N PHE A 32 2.11 -6.23 0.01
CA PHE A 32 2.56 -7.46 -0.66
C PHE A 32 3.57 -8.23 0.17
N ASP A 33 4.46 -7.55 0.89
CA ASP A 33 5.35 -8.18 1.85
C ASP A 33 4.58 -8.90 2.97
N CYS A 34 3.51 -8.30 3.50
CA CYS A 34 2.61 -8.93 4.48
C CYS A 34 1.92 -10.19 3.93
N LEU A 35 1.54 -10.19 2.66
CA LEU A 35 0.85 -11.34 2.04
C LEU A 35 1.81 -12.44 1.61
N ASN A 36 3.07 -12.09 1.30
CA ASN A 36 4.10 -13.01 0.82
C ASN A 36 5.08 -13.42 1.93
N VAL A 37 4.53 -13.87 3.05
CA VAL A 37 5.30 -14.44 4.16
C VAL A 37 5.92 -15.75 3.71
N THR A 38 7.24 -15.79 3.59
CA THR A 38 7.95 -16.93 3.01
C THR A 38 8.96 -17.57 3.96
N ASN A 39 9.26 -16.97 5.13
CA ASN A 39 10.49 -17.34 5.83
C ASN A 39 10.40 -17.41 7.36
N TYR A 40 10.30 -18.63 7.90
CA TYR A 40 10.32 -18.89 9.35
C TYR A 40 11.69 -18.76 10.02
N THR A 41 12.77 -18.58 9.25
CA THR A 41 14.15 -18.52 9.76
C THR A 41 14.81 -17.13 9.60
N CYS A 42 14.04 -16.08 9.34
CA CYS A 42 14.55 -14.82 8.78
C CYS A 42 14.82 -13.65 9.73
N TYR A 43 15.12 -13.88 11.01
CA TYR A 43 15.46 -12.78 11.94
C TYR A 43 16.66 -11.92 11.47
N THR A 44 17.37 -12.37 10.42
CA THR A 44 18.50 -11.68 9.76
C THR A 44 18.18 -10.98 8.43
N LYS A 45 16.96 -11.09 7.87
CA LYS A 45 16.62 -10.46 6.57
C LYS A 45 16.08 -9.03 6.72
N ARG A 46 16.34 -8.20 5.70
CA ARG A 46 16.11 -6.73 5.69
C ARG A 46 14.64 -6.27 5.71
N LYS A 47 13.68 -7.11 5.32
CA LYS A 47 12.26 -6.72 5.20
C LYS A 47 11.43 -7.29 6.34
N TYR A 48 11.19 -6.47 7.37
CA TYR A 48 10.37 -6.84 8.54
C TYR A 48 8.96 -7.32 8.15
N PHE A 49 8.33 -6.68 7.16
CA PHE A 49 6.96 -6.98 6.73
C PHE A 49 6.77 -8.40 6.15
N GLN A 50 7.85 -9.04 5.68
CA GLN A 50 7.85 -10.43 5.18
C GLN A 50 8.05 -11.50 6.26
N SER A 51 8.21 -11.10 7.52
CA SER A 51 8.41 -12.04 8.63
C SER A 51 7.13 -12.85 8.92
N PRO A 52 7.22 -14.04 9.55
CA PRO A 52 6.03 -14.80 9.92
C PRO A 52 5.20 -14.10 11.00
N TYR A 53 3.87 -14.22 10.91
CA TYR A 53 2.96 -13.83 11.99
C TYR A 53 3.16 -14.76 13.20
N ARG A 54 3.60 -14.18 14.32
CA ARG A 54 3.96 -14.95 15.54
C ARG A 54 3.18 -14.52 16.78
N TRP A 55 2.59 -13.33 16.79
CA TRP A 55 1.98 -12.74 17.97
C TRP A 55 0.63 -12.11 17.63
N ASN A 56 -0.26 -12.06 18.63
CA ASN A 56 -1.57 -11.41 18.50
C ASN A 56 -1.44 -9.89 18.36
N ASN A 57 -0.38 -9.29 18.91
CA ASN A 57 -0.06 -7.88 18.76
C ASN A 57 1.02 -7.68 17.70
N ASP A 58 0.71 -8.06 16.45
CA ASP A 58 1.64 -7.94 15.33
C ASP A 58 1.66 -6.49 14.82
N LEU A 59 2.85 -5.87 14.80
CA LEU A 59 3.04 -4.49 14.34
C LEU A 59 2.51 -4.27 12.92
N ARG A 60 2.48 -5.30 12.07
CA ARG A 60 1.99 -5.22 10.69
C ARG A 60 0.46 -5.17 10.63
N ILE A 61 -0.21 -5.88 11.54
CA ILE A 61 -1.68 -5.80 11.67
C ILE A 61 -2.05 -4.41 12.17
N ASN A 62 -1.33 -3.91 13.18
CA ASN A 62 -1.54 -2.55 13.67
C ASN A 62 -1.33 -1.51 12.56
N TRP A 63 -0.21 -1.58 11.84
CA TRP A 63 0.07 -0.72 10.68
C TRP A 63 -1.04 -0.80 9.62
N MET A 64 -1.52 -2.00 9.31
CA MET A 64 -2.58 -2.18 8.32
C MET A 64 -3.87 -1.47 8.74
N GLN A 65 -4.25 -1.57 10.01
CA GLN A 65 -5.44 -0.94 10.57
C GLN A 65 -5.31 0.57 10.76
N SER A 66 -4.16 1.05 11.26
CA SER A 66 -3.97 2.46 11.63
C SER A 66 -3.50 3.34 10.48
N GLU A 67 -2.85 2.77 9.46
CA GLU A 67 -2.26 3.53 8.35
C GLU A 67 -2.78 3.12 6.99
N PHE A 68 -2.62 1.84 6.61
CA PHE A 68 -2.91 1.40 5.23
C PHE A 68 -4.41 1.52 4.87
N LEU A 69 -5.30 0.97 5.70
CA LEU A 69 -6.74 1.00 5.44
C LEU A 69 -7.31 2.43 5.48
N PRO A 70 -6.96 3.29 6.46
CA PRO A 70 -7.37 4.69 6.43
C PRO A 70 -6.86 5.45 5.20
N TRP A 71 -5.60 5.23 4.81
CA TRP A 71 -5.04 5.83 3.60
C TRP A 71 -5.80 5.39 2.34
N LEU A 72 -6.07 4.09 2.20
CA LEU A 72 -6.79 3.55 1.05
C LEU A 72 -8.22 4.11 0.96
N LYS A 73 -8.90 4.22 2.09
CA LYS A 73 -10.24 4.82 2.16
C LYS A 73 -10.21 6.30 1.76
N ASN A 74 -9.26 7.07 2.29
CA ASN A 74 -9.10 8.48 1.93
C ASN A 74 -8.85 8.66 0.42
N TRP A 75 -7.96 7.84 -0.15
CA TRP A 75 -7.72 7.86 -1.60
C TRP A 75 -9.00 7.58 -2.40
N GLU A 76 -9.80 6.60 -1.99
CA GLU A 76 -11.07 6.29 -2.64
C GLU A 76 -12.08 7.45 -2.51
N ASP A 77 -12.19 8.04 -1.32
CA ASP A 77 -13.09 9.16 -1.05
C ASP A 77 -12.71 10.39 -1.90
N GLN A 78 -11.42 10.66 -2.06
CA GLN A 78 -10.91 11.72 -2.94
C GLN A 78 -11.24 11.46 -4.41
N VAL A 79 -11.14 10.22 -4.89
CA VAL A 79 -11.51 9.89 -6.27
C VAL A 79 -13.02 10.08 -6.49
N LYS A 80 -13.83 9.71 -5.50
CA LYS A 80 -15.29 9.87 -5.59
C LYS A 80 -15.72 11.33 -5.57
N SER A 81 -15.08 12.17 -4.76
CA SER A 81 -15.43 13.58 -4.59
C SER A 81 -15.09 14.46 -5.79
N LYS A 82 -14.33 13.97 -6.79
CA LYS A 82 -14.00 14.71 -8.01
C LYS A 82 -15.21 14.90 -8.92
N GLU A 83 -15.90 16.03 -8.88
CA GLU A 83 -17.10 16.27 -9.71
C GLU A 83 -16.78 16.48 -11.21
N ASP A 84 -15.52 16.80 -11.52
CA ASP A 84 -15.00 17.09 -12.85
C ASP A 84 -14.81 15.85 -13.74
N LEU A 85 -14.80 14.65 -13.15
CA LEU A 85 -14.53 13.39 -13.87
C LEU A 85 -15.79 12.55 -14.06
N LYS A 86 -15.94 11.96 -15.25
CA LYS A 86 -16.98 10.97 -15.51
C LYS A 86 -16.70 9.70 -14.71
N VAL A 87 -17.76 8.93 -14.41
CA VAL A 87 -17.67 7.66 -13.65
C VAL A 87 -16.60 6.72 -14.22
N ARG A 88 -16.50 6.62 -15.56
CA ARG A 88 -15.49 5.77 -16.22
C ARG A 88 -14.06 6.25 -15.95
N GLU A 89 -13.83 7.55 -15.90
CA GLU A 89 -12.51 8.14 -15.64
C GLU A 89 -12.13 7.98 -14.16
N LYS A 90 -13.10 8.13 -13.25
CA LYS A 90 -12.92 7.80 -11.83
C LYS A 90 -12.54 6.33 -11.62
N ASN A 91 -13.17 5.42 -12.35
CA ASN A 91 -12.84 3.99 -12.29
C ASN A 91 -11.44 3.69 -12.83
N ASN A 92 -10.87 4.51 -13.72
CA ASN A 92 -9.48 4.34 -14.16
C ASN A 92 -8.46 4.80 -13.11
N LEU A 93 -8.84 5.75 -12.24
CA LEU A 93 -8.00 6.20 -11.13
C LEU A 93 -7.90 5.11 -10.05
N ILE A 94 -8.99 4.35 -9.84
CA ILE A 94 -9.00 3.15 -8.99
C ILE A 94 -8.69 1.94 -9.88
N LYS A 95 -7.40 1.69 -10.12
CA LYS A 95 -6.91 0.78 -11.16
C LYS A 95 -7.44 -0.67 -11.10
N SER A 96 -8.04 -1.10 -9.99
CA SER A 96 -8.79 -2.35 -9.89
C SER A 96 -9.90 -2.27 -8.83
N GLN A 97 -11.16 -2.33 -9.28
CA GLN A 97 -12.32 -2.47 -8.40
C GLN A 97 -12.28 -3.80 -7.63
N GLU A 98 -11.74 -4.86 -8.23
CA GLU A 98 -11.59 -6.18 -7.60
C GLU A 98 -10.62 -6.12 -6.43
N THR A 99 -9.49 -5.39 -6.57
CA THR A 99 -8.53 -5.16 -5.47
C THR A 99 -9.18 -4.37 -4.35
N LEU A 100 -9.97 -3.34 -4.68
CA LEU A 100 -10.65 -2.52 -3.68
C LEU A 100 -11.74 -3.30 -2.93
N LEU A 101 -12.52 -4.12 -3.64
CA LEU A 101 -13.49 -5.02 -3.03
C LEU A 101 -12.81 -6.08 -2.16
N GLY A 102 -11.72 -6.69 -2.65
CA GLY A 102 -10.94 -7.68 -1.92
C GLY A 102 -10.38 -7.15 -0.60
N ILE A 103 -9.84 -5.92 -0.59
CA ILE A 103 -9.30 -5.29 0.62
C ILE A 103 -10.41 -4.93 1.63
N ARG A 104 -11.63 -4.62 1.17
CA ARG A 104 -12.77 -4.27 2.04
C ARG A 104 -13.49 -5.45 2.69
N ILE A 105 -13.37 -6.65 2.13
CA ILE A 105 -14.09 -7.84 2.60
C ILE A 105 -13.35 -8.50 3.79
N THR A 106 -12.06 -8.24 3.96
CA THR A 106 -11.25 -8.59 5.14
C THR A 106 -11.39 -7.55 6.26
#